data_AF-A0A6P1D9A0-F1
#
_entry.id   AF-A0A6P1D9A0-F1
#
_cell.length_a   1.000
_cell.length_b   1.000
_cell.length_c   1.000
_cell.angle_alpha   90.00
_cell.angle_beta   90.00
_cell.angle_gamma   90.00
#
_symmetry.space_group_name_H-M   'P 1'
#
loop_
_entity.id
_entity.type
_entity.pdbx_description
1 polymer ?
#
loop_
_entity_poly.entity_id
_entity_poly.type
_entity_poly.pdbx_seq_one_letter_code
_entity_poly.pdbx_strand_id
1 'polypeptide(L)'
;MEQARVAAERSLRVALEVLDRRRAVSQLDALADSSTVAAVRTLVRADLVPSRELGAAVLAVVHIVMVDERSAEICARYLRGSRRLALAARIERCGPRGWRLTALRIS
;
A
#
# COMPACT_ATOMS: atom_id res chain seq x y z
N MET A 1 -8.07 9.30 14.22
CA MET A 1 -8.60 8.72 12.96
C MET A 1 -8.05 9.44 11.72
N GLU A 2 -8.17 10.77 11.62
CA GLU A 2 -7.71 11.54 10.43
C GLU A 2 -6.25 11.27 10.01
N GLN A 3 -5.31 11.27 10.97
CA GLN A 3 -3.90 10.98 10.67
C GLN A 3 -3.67 9.56 10.12
N ALA A 4 -4.43 8.58 10.61
CA ALA A 4 -4.34 7.20 10.12
C ALA A 4 -4.85 7.12 8.67
N ARG A 5 -5.90 7.89 8.35
CA ARG A 5 -6.44 7.97 6.99
C ARG A 5 -5.47 8.59 6.00
N VAL A 6 -4.91 9.75 6.32
CA VAL A 6 -3.89 10.41 5.48
C VAL A 6 -2.69 9.49 5.26
N ALA A 7 -2.23 8.81 6.32
CA ALA A 7 -1.13 7.87 6.22
C ALA A 7 -1.46 6.64 5.37
N ALA A 8 -2.66 6.06 5.53
CA ALA A 8 -3.14 4.94 4.73
C ALA A 8 -3.19 5.28 3.24
N GLU A 9 -3.87 6.37 2.88
CA GLU A 9 -4.02 6.80 1.49
C GLU A 9 -2.67 7.09 0.83
N ARG A 10 -1.77 7.78 1.55
CA ARG A 10 -0.41 8.06 1.07
C ARG A 10 0.40 6.77 0.88
N SER A 11 0.37 5.87 1.85
CA SER A 11 1.12 4.61 1.82
C SER A 11 0.66 3.71 0.69
N LEU A 12 -0.67 3.58 0.49
CA LEU A 12 -1.23 2.79 -0.60
C LEU A 12 -0.90 3.37 -1.98
N ARG A 13 -0.98 4.70 -2.15
CA ARG A 13 -0.60 5.35 -3.42
C ARG A 13 0.87 5.10 -3.76
N VAL A 14 1.77 5.31 -2.79
CA VAL A 14 3.22 5.08 -2.98
C VAL A 14 3.51 3.61 -3.24
N ALA A 15 2.85 2.69 -2.54
CA ALA A 15 3.00 1.26 -2.77
C ALA A 15 2.59 0.87 -4.20
N LEU A 16 1.45 1.36 -4.70
CA LEU A 16 1.01 1.12 -6.08
C LEU A 16 1.98 1.71 -7.11
N GLU A 17 2.50 2.92 -6.89
CA GLU A 17 3.51 3.54 -7.76
C GLU A 17 4.83 2.74 -7.80
N VAL A 18 5.25 2.17 -6.67
CA VAL A 18 6.42 1.31 -6.57
C VAL A 18 6.18 -0.02 -7.31
N LEU A 19 5.02 -0.65 -7.11
CA LEU A 19 4.62 -1.87 -7.82
C LEU A 19 4.60 -1.66 -9.35
N ASP A 20 4.25 -0.44 -9.78
CA ASP A 20 4.26 -0.02 -11.18
C ASP A 20 5.65 0.37 -11.72
N ARG A 21 6.70 0.31 -10.90
CA ARG A 21 8.05 0.81 -11.23
C ARG A 21 8.10 2.30 -11.60
N ARG A 22 7.10 3.08 -11.21
CA ARG A 22 7.05 4.55 -11.38
C ARG A 22 7.75 5.30 -10.25
N ARG A 23 8.07 4.60 -9.16
CA ARG A 23 8.76 5.13 -7.99
C ARG A 23 9.78 4.11 -7.48
N ALA A 24 10.92 4.60 -6.99
CA ALA A 24 11.93 3.75 -6.39
C ALA A 24 11.42 3.09 -5.09
N VAL A 25 11.74 1.82 -4.87
CA VAL A 25 11.35 1.06 -3.67
C VAL A 25 11.79 1.75 -2.38
N SER A 26 12.92 2.45 -2.39
CA SER A 26 13.43 3.20 -1.22
C SER A 26 12.49 4.29 -0.72
N GLN A 27 11.58 4.79 -1.56
CA GLN A 27 10.60 5.78 -1.12
C GLN A 27 9.48 5.17 -0.26
N LEU A 28 9.33 3.84 -0.29
CA LEU A 28 8.45 3.10 0.61
C LEU A 28 9.07 2.91 2.01
N ASP A 29 10.40 3.05 2.16
CA ASP A 29 11.11 2.87 3.44
C ASP A 29 10.69 3.89 4.51
N ALA A 30 10.10 5.02 4.11
CA ALA A 30 9.55 5.98 5.06
C ALA A 30 8.13 5.62 5.53
N LEU A 31 7.42 4.78 4.78
CA LEU A 31 5.97 4.55 4.91
C LEU A 31 5.61 3.12 5.31
N ALA A 32 6.50 2.15 5.12
CA ALA A 32 6.26 0.74 5.42
C ALA A 32 7.36 0.15 6.29
N ASP A 33 7.06 -0.86 7.07
CA ASP A 33 8.07 -1.61 7.81
C ASP A 33 9.01 -2.39 6.86
N SER A 34 10.15 -2.86 7.39
CA SER A 34 11.17 -3.53 6.57
C SER A 34 10.66 -4.81 5.92
N SER A 35 9.74 -5.53 6.58
CA SER A 35 9.16 -6.76 6.07
C SER A 35 8.27 -6.50 4.85
N THR A 36 7.40 -5.49 4.92
CA THR A 36 6.55 -5.07 3.81
C THR A 36 7.38 -4.54 2.64
N VAL A 37 8.41 -3.74 2.91
CA VAL A 37 9.34 -3.27 1.87
C VAL A 37 10.00 -4.45 1.15
N ALA A 38 10.47 -5.45 1.88
CA ALA A 38 11.10 -6.63 1.30
C ALA A 38 10.10 -7.42 0.42
N ALA A 39 8.87 -7.60 0.88
CA ALA A 39 7.82 -8.26 0.09
C ALA A 39 7.50 -7.51 -1.21
N VAL A 40 7.32 -6.18 -1.14
CA VAL A 40 7.09 -5.35 -2.34
C VAL A 40 8.28 -5.42 -3.30
N ARG A 41 9.51 -5.38 -2.78
CA ARG A 41 10.73 -5.52 -3.60
C ARG A 41 10.74 -6.85 -4.35
N THR A 42 10.36 -7.94 -3.70
CA THR A 42 10.25 -9.26 -4.32
C THR A 42 9.22 -9.26 -5.44
N LEU A 43 8.01 -8.74 -5.21
CA LEU A 43 6.96 -8.64 -6.23
C LEU A 43 7.43 -7.84 -7.46
N VAL A 44 8.10 -6.71 -7.26
CA VAL A 44 8.61 -5.86 -8.35
C VAL A 44 9.71 -6.57 -9.13
N ARG A 45 10.65 -7.23 -8.44
CA ARG A 45 11.79 -7.93 -9.07
C ARG A 45 11.34 -9.17 -9.85
N ALA A 46 10.41 -9.95 -9.29
CA ALA A 46 9.89 -11.17 -9.90
C ALA A 46 8.75 -10.92 -10.91
N ASP A 47 8.37 -9.66 -11.15
CA ASP A 47 7.28 -9.26 -12.04
C ASP A 47 5.91 -9.89 -11.68
N LEU A 48 5.66 -10.10 -10.39
CA LEU A 48 4.45 -10.79 -9.87
C LEU A 48 3.31 -9.82 -9.53
N VAL A 49 3.30 -8.61 -10.12
CA VAL A 49 2.27 -7.61 -9.85
C VAL A 49 1.03 -7.90 -10.69
N PRO A 50 -0.16 -8.11 -10.08
CA PRO A 50 -1.37 -8.47 -10.82
C PRO A 50 -1.76 -7.42 -11.86
N SER A 51 -2.01 -7.91 -13.07
CA SER A 51 -2.54 -7.14 -14.20
C SER A 51 -1.71 -5.89 -14.56
N ARG A 52 -0.40 -5.87 -14.30
CA ARG A 52 0.44 -4.69 -14.52
C ARG A 52 0.47 -4.27 -16.00
N GLU A 53 0.33 -5.22 -16.90
CA GLU A 53 0.22 -5.00 -18.34
C GLU A 53 -0.99 -4.12 -18.74
N LEU A 54 -2.00 -4.01 -17.87
CA LEU A 54 -3.18 -3.16 -18.09
C LEU A 54 -2.94 -1.67 -17.74
N GLY A 55 -1.71 -1.29 -17.42
CA GLY A 55 -1.31 0.09 -17.16
C GLY A 55 -1.21 0.44 -15.68
N ALA A 56 -1.01 1.73 -15.40
CA ALA A 56 -0.77 2.24 -14.05
C ALA A 56 -1.98 2.02 -13.12
N ALA A 57 -1.69 1.69 -11.86
CA ALA A 57 -2.71 1.54 -10.84
C ALA A 57 -3.22 2.90 -10.36
N VAL A 58 -4.54 3.06 -10.33
CA VAL A 58 -5.23 4.22 -9.78
C VAL A 58 -5.99 3.79 -8.53
N LEU A 59 -5.59 4.33 -7.37
CA LEU A 59 -6.30 4.11 -6.11
C LEU A 59 -7.70 4.74 -6.19
N ALA A 60 -8.74 3.96 -5.91
CA ALA A 60 -10.12 4.42 -6.04
C ALA A 60 -10.79 4.59 -4.68
N VAL A 61 -11.32 3.51 -4.10
CA VAL A 61 -12.04 3.54 -2.82
C VAL A 61 -11.19 2.92 -1.74
N VAL A 62 -11.06 3.61 -0.61
CA VAL A 62 -10.30 3.17 0.56
C VAL A 62 -11.25 3.10 1.76
N HIS A 63 -11.43 1.91 2.32
CA HIS A 63 -12.12 1.70 3.58
C HIS A 63 -11.09 1.41 4.65
N ILE A 64 -11.16 2.16 5.75
CA ILE A 64 -10.24 2.05 6.87
C ILE A 64 -11.05 1.75 8.12
N VAL A 65 -10.65 0.71 8.83
CA VAL A 65 -11.25 0.29 10.08
C VAL A 65 -10.17 0.37 11.15
N MET A 66 -10.36 1.26 12.12
CA MET A 66 -9.48 1.28 13.29
C MET A 66 -9.72 0.00 14.08
N VAL A 67 -8.65 -0.74 14.39
CA VAL A 67 -8.70 -1.91 15.28
C VAL A 67 -8.50 -1.46 16.72
N ASP A 68 -7.57 -0.52 16.92
CA ASP A 68 -7.30 0.15 18.19
C ASP A 68 -6.71 1.56 17.95
N GLU A 69 -6.24 2.24 18.99
CA GLU A 69 -5.66 3.59 18.88
C GLU A 69 -4.35 3.67 18.06
N ARG A 70 -3.72 2.52 17.83
CA ARG A 70 -2.39 2.37 17.24
C ARG A 70 -2.40 1.46 16.01
N SER A 71 -3.50 0.83 15.65
CA SER A 71 -3.58 -0.02 14.47
C SER A 71 -4.88 0.14 13.68
N ALA A 72 -4.77 0.01 12.35
CA ALA A 72 -5.90 0.06 11.45
C ALA A 72 -5.75 -0.93 10.30
N GLU A 73 -6.86 -1.53 9.90
CA GLU A 73 -6.99 -2.40 8.75
C GLU A 73 -7.64 -1.66 7.59
N ILE A 74 -7.23 -2.00 6.37
CA ILE A 74 -7.57 -1.26 5.18
C ILE A 74 -8.00 -2.25 4.09
N CYS A 75 -9.16 -2.00 3.51
CA CYS A 75 -9.63 -2.66 2.30
C CYS A 75 -9.79 -1.59 1.23
N ALA A 76 -9.10 -1.73 0.10
CA ALA A 76 -9.17 -0.75 -0.97
C ALA A 76 -9.36 -1.38 -2.35
N ARG A 77 -9.97 -0.60 -3.24
CA ARG A 77 -10.07 -0.91 -4.66
C ARG A 77 -9.10 -0.04 -5.44
N TYR A 78 -8.49 -0.62 -6.46
CA TYR A 78 -7.70 0.12 -7.44
C TYR A 78 -8.07 -0.32 -8.85
N LEU A 79 -7.80 0.56 -9.81
CA LEU A 79 -8.08 0.33 -11.22
C LEU A 79 -6.78 0.17 -11.99
N ARG A 80 -6.76 -0.75 -12.96
CA ARG A 80 -5.77 -0.78 -14.03
C ARG A 80 -6.52 -0.89 -15.35
N GLY A 81 -6.49 0.18 -16.15
CA GLY A 81 -7.37 0.31 -17.31
C GLY A 81 -8.84 0.13 -16.93
N SER A 82 -9.53 -0.81 -17.58
CA SER A 82 -10.93 -1.15 -17.28
C SER A 82 -11.11 -2.15 -16.12
N ARG A 83 -10.03 -2.74 -15.59
CA ARG A 83 -10.11 -3.79 -14.57
C ARG A 83 -10.12 -3.22 -13.17
N ARG A 84 -11.08 -3.70 -12.36
CA ARG A 84 -11.19 -3.43 -10.93
C ARG A 84 -10.46 -4.52 -10.16
N LEU A 85 -9.53 -4.10 -9.31
CA LEU A 85 -8.70 -4.96 -8.47
C LEU A 85 -8.86 -4.52 -7.02
N ALA A 86 -8.44 -5.39 -6.11
CA ALA A 86 -8.56 -5.17 -4.68
C ALA A 86 -7.21 -5.31 -3.99
N LEU A 87 -7.06 -4.61 -2.88
CA LEU A 87 -5.95 -4.79 -1.96
C LEU A 87 -6.44 -4.75 -0.53
N ALA A 88 -5.73 -5.46 0.33
CA ALA A 88 -5.87 -5.41 1.78
C ALA A 88 -4.54 -4.96 2.38
N ALA A 89 -4.59 -4.18 3.44
CA ALA A 89 -3.41 -3.64 4.10
C ALA A 89 -3.65 -3.43 5.59
N ARG A 90 -2.56 -3.33 6.34
CA ARG A 90 -2.56 -2.96 7.76
C ARG A 90 -1.55 -1.85 8.00
N ILE A 91 -1.94 -0.86 8.80
CA ILE A 91 -1.02 0.16 9.30
C ILE A 91 -0.96 0.14 10.83
N GLU A 92 0.22 0.42 11.36
CA GLU A 92 0.48 0.50 12.79
C GLU A 92 1.28 1.76 13.15
N ARG A 93 1.03 2.30 14.34
CA ARG A 93 1.69 3.51 14.84
C ARG A 93 3.02 3.13 15.49
N CYS A 94 4.11 3.38 14.79
CA CYS A 94 5.48 3.09 15.25
C CYS A 94 6.13 4.32 15.89
N GLY A 95 5.71 4.65 17.12
CA GLY A 95 6.34 5.70 17.93
C GLY A 95 6.46 7.05 17.19
N PRO A 96 7.63 7.74 17.23
CA PRO A 96 7.80 9.05 16.62
C PRO A 96 7.79 9.01 15.08
N ARG A 97 7.94 7.83 14.47
CA ARG A 97 7.90 7.66 13.00
C ARG A 97 6.48 7.69 12.45
N GLY A 98 5.46 7.72 13.31
CA GLY A 98 4.06 7.77 12.92
C GLY A 98 3.53 6.43 12.40
N TRP A 99 2.48 6.50 11.59
CA TRP A 99 1.82 5.33 11.01
C TRP A 99 2.67 4.70 9.90
N ARG A 100 2.80 3.37 9.93
CA ARG A 100 3.53 2.58 8.93
C ARG A 100 2.71 1.42 8.43
N LEU A 101 2.81 1.13 7.14
CA LEU A 101 2.28 -0.06 6.50
C LEU A 101 3.06 -1.30 6.99
N THR A 102 2.38 -2.22 7.65
CA THR A 102 2.95 -3.46 8.21
C THR A 102 2.49 -4.72 7.50
N ALA A 103 1.45 -4.62 6.67
CA ALA A 103 1.03 -5.68 5.79
C ALA A 103 0.43 -5.11 4.51
N LEU A 104 0.66 -5.80 3.39
CA LEU A 104 0.07 -5.48 2.10
C LEU A 104 -0.20 -6.77 1.31
N ARG A 105 -1.43 -6.90 0.82
CA ARG A 105 -1.87 -7.94 -0.11
C ARG A 105 -2.57 -7.30 -1.28
N ILE A 106 -2.16 -7.65 -2.49
CA ILE A 106 -2.76 -7.19 -3.75
C ILE A 106 -3.33 -8.40 -4.51
N SER A 107 -4.47 -8.26 -5.16
CA SER A 107 -5.12 -9.33 -5.95
C SER A 107 -5.54 -8.83 -7.32
#